data_AF-A0A3A9FT68-F1
#
_entry.id   AF-A0A3A9FT68-F1
#
_cell.length_a   1.000
_cell.length_b   1.000
_cell.length_c   1.000
_cell.angle_alpha   90.00
_cell.angle_beta   90.00
_cell.angle_gamma   90.00
#
_symmetry.space_group_name_H-M   'P 1'
#
loop_
_entity.id
_entity.type
_entity.pdbx_description
1 polymer ?
#
loop_
_entity_poly.entity_id
_entity_poly.type
_entity_poly.pdbx_seq_one_letter_code
_entity_poly.pdbx_strand_id
1 'polypeptide(L)'
;MNPSLLGKKIKEARLAKKMTQKEVVGNFITRNMLSQIESGNAMPSLKTLKYLSQVLDLPDLILKEETLPAYTQLQDAKELLRKKNYQELIEKYSAYPQEFRDEFPAMLALACLGFAKQLITAGQLPDAASLLKNAIFFSSKGLYANSSLKTESILLLQEIAEKLGSYYLQLSASHPFFEEDKNSHKNKEENES
;
A
#
# COMPACT_ATOMS: atom_id res chain seq x y z
N MET A 1 8.93 18.58 10.59
CA MET A 1 8.19 19.45 11.53
C MET A 1 8.00 20.80 10.88
N ASN A 2 6.77 21.20 10.55
CA ASN A 2 6.51 22.54 10.02
C ASN A 2 6.61 23.55 11.17
N PRO A 3 7.58 24.50 11.15
CA PRO A 3 7.75 25.48 12.23
C PRO A 3 6.46 26.28 12.51
N SER A 4 5.67 26.57 11.47
CA SER A 4 4.42 27.33 11.59
C SER A 4 3.35 26.57 12.37
N LEU A 5 3.18 25.27 12.11
CA LEU A 5 2.18 24.47 12.80
C LEU A 5 2.56 24.23 14.27
N LEU A 6 3.84 23.95 14.53
CA LEU A 6 4.36 23.86 15.89
C LEU A 6 4.10 25.15 16.66
N GLY A 7 4.43 26.29 16.04
CA GLY A 7 4.21 27.62 16.61
C GLY A 7 2.75 27.87 16.99
N LYS A 8 1.82 27.50 16.10
CA LYS A 8 0.38 27.58 16.36
C LYS A 8 -0.03 26.72 17.56
N LYS A 9 0.38 25.45 17.62
CA LYS A 9 0.04 24.56 18.75
C LYS A 9 0.58 25.09 20.09
N ILE A 10 1.82 25.59 20.12
CA ILE A 10 2.41 26.20 21.32
C ILE A 10 1.62 27.44 21.74
N LYS A 11 1.25 28.30 20.78
CA LYS A 11 0.44 29.49 21.03
C LYS A 11 -0.96 29.14 21.57
N GLU A 12 -1.63 28.16 20.97
CA GLU A 12 -2.94 27.68 21.40
C GLU A 12 -2.89 27.12 22.82
N ALA A 13 -1.91 26.27 23.13
CA ALA A 13 -1.71 25.73 24.47
C ALA A 13 -1.48 26.81 25.52
N ARG A 14 -0.63 27.79 25.20
CA ARG A 14 -0.39 28.95 26.06
C ARG A 14 -1.66 29.74 26.33
N LEU A 15 -2.44 30.01 25.28
CA LEU A 15 -3.70 30.76 25.40
C LEU A 15 -4.76 29.97 26.18
N ALA A 16 -4.84 28.65 26.00
CA ALA A 16 -5.74 27.78 26.76
C ALA A 16 -5.44 27.84 28.27
N LYS A 17 -4.16 27.95 28.64
CA LYS A 17 -3.72 28.17 30.03
C LYS A 17 -3.78 29.62 30.50
N LYS A 18 -4.22 30.55 29.65
CA LYS A 18 -4.26 32.00 29.92
C LYS A 18 -2.91 32.60 30.35
N MET A 19 -1.82 32.02 29.87
CA MET A 19 -0.46 32.49 30.18
C MET A 19 0.02 33.51 29.14
N THR A 20 0.77 34.50 29.58
CA THR A 20 1.53 35.41 28.73
C THR A 20 2.82 34.75 28.26
N GLN A 21 3.40 35.25 27.16
CA GLN A 21 4.71 34.77 26.71
C GLN A 21 5.79 34.93 27.80
N LYS A 22 5.75 36.00 28.60
CA LYS A 22 6.71 36.22 29.69
C LYS A 22 6.62 35.15 30.78
N GLU A 23 5.39 34.73 31.13
CA GLU A 23 5.17 33.68 32.12
C GLU A 23 5.63 32.32 31.63
N VAL A 24 5.45 32.01 30.34
CA VAL A 24 5.89 30.72 29.76
C VAL A 24 7.42 30.63 29.67
N VAL A 25 8.10 31.71 29.27
CA VAL A 25 9.56 31.65 29.04
C VAL A 25 10.39 31.59 30.33
N GLY A 26 9.86 32.15 31.43
CA GLY A 26 10.58 32.25 32.70
C GLY A 26 12.00 32.77 32.52
N ASN A 27 12.98 32.04 33.04
CA ASN A 27 14.42 32.32 32.88
C ASN A 27 15.11 31.37 31.88
N PHE A 28 14.36 30.51 31.18
CA PHE A 28 14.94 29.44 30.36
C PHE A 28 15.20 29.88 28.92
N ILE A 29 14.29 30.68 28.35
CA ILE A 29 14.45 31.31 27.03
C ILE A 29 13.99 32.77 27.09
N THR A 30 14.18 33.53 26.01
CA THR A 30 13.69 34.91 25.94
C THR A 30 12.28 34.98 25.36
N ARG A 31 11.52 36.02 25.73
CA ARG A 31 10.21 36.31 25.13
C ARG A 31 10.28 36.42 23.61
N ASN A 32 11.35 37.00 23.08
CA ASN A 32 11.55 37.13 21.63
C ASN A 32 11.69 35.75 20.96
N MET A 33 12.45 34.83 21.57
CA MET A 33 12.56 33.45 21.08
C MET A 33 11.19 32.77 21.04
N LEU A 34 10.41 32.85 22.11
CA LEU A 34 9.06 32.27 22.12
C LEU A 34 8.15 32.93 21.07
N SER A 35 8.28 34.24 20.85
CA SER A 35 7.52 34.93 19.80
C SER A 35 7.88 34.43 18.40
N GLN A 36 9.16 34.19 18.10
CA GLN A 36 9.59 33.65 16.80
C GLN A 36 9.19 32.19 16.62
N ILE A 37 9.13 31.42 17.72
CA ILE A 37 8.63 30.04 17.71
C ILE A 37 7.12 30.03 17.43
N GLU A 38 6.34 30.84 18.16
CA GLU A 38 4.87 30.92 17.99
C GLU A 38 4.45 31.40 16.60
N SER A 39 5.26 32.25 15.94
CA SER A 39 5.03 32.68 14.56
C SER A 39 5.55 31.71 13.50
N GLY A 40 6.31 30.67 13.89
CA GLY A 40 6.93 29.72 12.98
C GLY A 40 8.17 30.23 12.26
N ASN A 41 8.74 31.36 12.68
CA ASN A 41 9.96 31.91 12.10
C ASN A 41 11.23 31.25 12.66
N ALA A 42 11.14 30.58 13.81
CA ALA A 42 12.25 29.88 14.42
C ALA A 42 11.84 28.50 14.91
N MET A 43 12.69 27.51 14.64
CA MET A 43 12.53 26.15 15.17
C MET A 43 13.25 26.06 16.52
N PRO A 44 12.56 25.66 17.61
CA PRO A 44 13.21 25.51 18.91
C PRO A 44 14.18 24.33 18.92
N SER A 45 15.21 24.39 19.78
CA SER A 45 16.03 23.22 20.10
C SER A 45 15.19 22.16 20.82
N LEU A 46 15.63 20.89 20.80
CA LEU A 46 14.97 19.81 21.56
C LEU A 46 14.85 20.15 23.06
N LYS A 47 15.87 20.80 23.61
CA LYS A 47 15.89 21.24 25.01
C LYS A 47 14.81 22.30 25.29
N THR A 48 14.67 23.28 24.40
CA THR A 48 13.63 24.31 24.46
C THR A 48 12.24 23.73 24.27
N LEU A 49 12.10 22.79 23.34
CA LEU A 49 10.84 22.13 23.05
C LEU A 49 10.35 21.29 24.25
N LYS A 50 11.26 20.55 24.89
CA LYS A 50 10.96 19.79 26.12
C LYS A 50 10.55 20.70 27.27
N TYR A 51 11.24 21.83 27.46
CA TYR A 51 10.86 22.85 28.45
C TYR A 51 9.44 23.38 28.19
N LEU A 52 9.14 23.78 26.95
CA LEU A 52 7.82 24.30 26.59
C LEU A 52 6.73 23.24 26.76
N SER A 53 7.03 21.98 26.42
CA SER A 53 6.14 20.82 26.62
C SER A 53 5.74 20.68 28.08
N GLN A 54 6.72 20.75 28.99
CA GLN A 54 6.51 20.66 30.44
C GLN A 54 5.71 21.85 31.00
N VAL A 55 6.06 23.08 30.62
CA VAL A 55 5.36 24.28 31.13
C VAL A 55 3.90 24.33 30.65
N LEU A 56 3.66 23.93 29.40
CA LEU A 56 2.35 23.99 28.77
C LEU A 56 1.51 22.72 28.97
N ASP A 57 2.00 21.74 29.74
CA ASP A 57 1.40 20.39 29.90
C ASP A 57 1.01 19.76 28.56
N LEU A 58 1.86 19.96 27.54
CA LEU A 58 1.67 19.32 26.27
C LEU A 58 2.22 17.90 26.38
N PRO A 59 1.47 16.85 25.99
CA PRO A 59 2.06 15.54 25.89
C PRO A 59 3.21 15.60 24.89
N ASP A 60 4.30 14.86 25.16
CA ASP A 60 5.42 14.68 24.23
C ASP A 60 4.94 14.20 22.84
N LEU A 61 3.73 13.64 22.77
CA LEU A 61 3.05 13.24 21.56
C LEU A 61 2.63 14.40 20.64
N ILE A 62 2.48 15.64 21.13
CA ILE A 62 2.28 16.82 20.26
C ILE A 62 3.53 17.08 19.40
N LEU A 63 4.67 16.53 19.82
CA LEU A 63 5.93 16.47 19.06
C LEU A 63 5.96 15.35 18.01
N LYS A 64 5.04 14.37 18.08
CA LYS A 64 4.85 13.39 16.99
C LYS A 64 4.09 14.07 15.85
N GLU A 65 4.92 14.57 14.94
CA GLU A 65 4.75 14.51 13.49
C GLU A 65 3.36 14.86 12.95
N GLU A 66 3.26 16.01 12.27
CA GLU A 66 2.67 15.95 10.94
C GLU A 66 3.55 15.00 10.13
N THR A 67 3.22 13.71 10.20
CA THR A 67 3.73 12.72 9.29
C THR A 67 3.40 13.25 7.91
N LEU A 68 4.43 13.50 7.08
CA LEU A 68 4.24 13.87 5.69
C LEU A 68 3.19 12.93 5.07
N PRO A 69 2.34 13.39 4.14
CA PRO A 69 1.30 12.54 3.55
C PRO A 69 1.83 11.20 3.02
N ALA A 70 3.06 11.19 2.49
CA ALA A 70 3.72 9.95 2.06
C ALA A 70 3.99 8.99 3.24
N TYR A 71 4.34 9.49 4.42
CA TYR A 71 4.58 8.67 5.61
C TYR A 71 3.29 8.13 6.22
N THR A 72 2.19 8.91 6.22
CA THR A 72 0.87 8.37 6.63
C THR A 72 0.45 7.25 5.69
N GLN A 73 0.66 7.40 4.39
CA GLN A 73 0.38 6.37 3.39
C GLN A 73 1.24 5.12 3.62
N LEU A 74 2.52 5.27 3.97
CA LEU A 74 3.38 4.14 4.32
C LEU A 74 2.87 3.39 5.57
N GLN A 75 2.41 4.11 6.60
CA GLN A 75 1.86 3.50 7.82
C GLN A 75 0.53 2.79 7.53
N ASP A 76 -0.34 3.41 6.75
CA ASP A 76 -1.62 2.83 6.32
C ASP A 76 -1.41 1.52 5.53
N ALA A 77 -0.48 1.51 4.56
CA ALA A 77 -0.14 0.31 3.80
C ALA A 77 0.38 -0.83 4.71
N LYS A 78 1.20 -0.50 5.72
CA LYS A 78 1.68 -1.49 6.71
C LYS A 78 0.53 -2.07 7.54
N GLU A 79 -0.42 -1.23 7.94
CA GLU A 79 -1.61 -1.68 8.69
C GLU A 79 -2.52 -2.58 7.84
N LEU A 80 -2.74 -2.23 6.57
CA LEU A 80 -3.49 -3.07 5.64
C LEU A 80 -2.83 -4.44 5.46
N LEU A 81 -1.49 -4.51 5.33
CA LEU A 81 -0.76 -5.78 5.29
C LEU A 81 -0.93 -6.60 6.57
N ARG A 82 -0.80 -5.97 7.74
CA ARG A 82 -0.96 -6.66 9.04
C ARG A 82 -2.34 -7.28 9.19
N LYS A 83 -3.37 -6.56 8.75
CA LYS A 83 -4.76 -7.01 8.75
C LYS A 83 -5.08 -7.98 7.61
N LYS A 84 -4.10 -8.29 6.74
CA LYS A 84 -4.26 -9.10 5.53
C LYS A 84 -5.33 -8.57 4.56
N ASN A 85 -5.58 -7.27 4.59
CA ASN A 85 -6.48 -6.60 3.67
C ASN A 85 -5.71 -6.27 2.39
N TYR A 86 -5.39 -7.31 1.64
CA TYR A 86 -4.48 -7.24 0.50
C TYR A 86 -5.09 -6.50 -0.69
N GLN A 87 -6.38 -6.74 -0.96
CA GLN A 87 -7.09 -6.13 -2.08
C GLN A 87 -7.09 -4.60 -1.98
N GLU A 88 -7.49 -4.05 -0.83
CA GLU A 88 -7.53 -2.59 -0.62
C GLU A 88 -6.15 -1.97 -0.78
N LEU A 89 -5.09 -2.63 -0.29
CA LEU A 89 -3.73 -2.14 -0.43
C LEU A 89 -3.31 -2.02 -1.90
N ILE A 90 -3.57 -3.06 -2.69
CA ILE A 90 -3.19 -3.11 -4.11
C ILE A 90 -3.93 -2.03 -4.90
N GLU A 91 -5.23 -1.87 -4.67
CA GLU A 91 -6.05 -0.86 -5.35
C GLU A 91 -5.60 0.56 -4.98
N LYS A 92 -5.48 0.83 -3.68
CA LYS A 92 -5.16 2.15 -3.13
C LYS A 92 -3.75 2.62 -3.46
N TYR A 93 -2.78 1.71 -3.54
CA TYR A 93 -1.37 2.03 -3.72
C TYR A 93 -0.79 1.56 -5.06
N SER A 94 -1.64 1.40 -6.08
CA SER A 94 -1.22 1.17 -7.47
C SER A 94 -0.30 2.30 -8.00
N ALA A 95 -0.57 3.55 -7.60
CA ALA A 95 0.27 4.73 -7.85
C ALA A 95 0.89 5.24 -6.53
N TYR A 96 1.90 4.53 -6.05
CA TYR A 96 2.55 4.83 -4.77
C TYR A 96 3.53 6.03 -4.82
N PRO A 97 3.78 6.69 -3.67
CA PRO A 97 4.72 7.81 -3.56
C PRO A 97 6.15 7.43 -3.97
N GLN A 98 6.80 8.29 -4.74
CA GLN A 98 8.17 8.03 -5.22
C GLN A 98 9.21 8.14 -4.10
N GLU A 99 8.89 8.84 -3.02
CA GLU A 99 9.69 8.93 -1.81
C GLU A 99 9.92 7.54 -1.16
N PHE A 100 9.01 6.59 -1.41
CA PHE A 100 9.04 5.23 -0.87
C PHE A 100 9.04 4.19 -2.00
N ARG A 101 9.76 4.50 -3.08
CA ARG A 101 9.85 3.69 -4.30
C ARG A 101 10.41 2.29 -4.11
N ASP A 102 11.08 2.02 -3.00
CA ASP A 102 11.61 0.70 -2.67
C ASP A 102 10.65 -0.07 -1.74
N GLU A 103 10.06 0.59 -0.75
CA GLU A 103 9.16 -0.02 0.24
C GLU A 103 7.83 -0.47 -0.36
N PHE A 104 7.19 0.37 -1.18
CA PHE A 104 5.88 0.04 -1.73
C PHE A 104 5.90 -1.17 -2.66
N PRO A 105 6.87 -1.33 -3.58
CA PRO A 105 7.00 -2.58 -4.34
C PRO A 105 7.12 -3.82 -3.44
N ALA A 106 7.91 -3.77 -2.37
CA ALA A 106 8.03 -4.92 -1.46
C ALA A 106 6.69 -5.24 -0.78
N MET A 107 5.96 -4.23 -0.33
CA MET A 107 4.63 -4.41 0.28
C MET A 107 3.59 -4.91 -0.74
N LEU A 108 3.60 -4.37 -1.96
CA LEU A 108 2.73 -4.81 -3.05
C LEU A 108 3.04 -6.24 -3.48
N ALA A 109 4.30 -6.65 -3.51
CA ALA A 109 4.67 -8.04 -3.81
C ALA A 109 4.09 -9.00 -2.77
N LEU A 110 4.20 -8.66 -1.48
CA LEU A 110 3.62 -9.44 -0.38
C LEU A 110 2.09 -9.47 -0.47
N ALA A 111 1.45 -8.32 -0.74
CA ALA A 111 0.01 -8.23 -0.86
C ALA A 111 -0.52 -9.05 -2.04
N CYS A 112 0.09 -8.93 -3.22
CA CYS A 112 -0.28 -9.69 -4.41
C CYS A 112 -0.16 -11.20 -4.18
N LEU A 113 0.94 -11.67 -3.58
CA LEU A 113 1.10 -13.08 -3.25
C LEU A 113 0.06 -13.55 -2.20
N GLY A 114 -0.15 -12.76 -1.15
CA GLY A 114 -1.13 -13.06 -0.11
C GLY A 114 -2.56 -13.15 -0.66
N PHE A 115 -2.93 -12.22 -1.54
CA PHE A 115 -4.25 -12.21 -2.16
C PHE A 115 -4.41 -13.34 -3.18
N ALA A 116 -3.39 -13.60 -4.00
CA ALA A 116 -3.39 -14.73 -4.92
C ALA A 116 -3.63 -16.05 -4.18
N LYS A 117 -3.00 -16.27 -3.02
CA LYS A 117 -3.24 -17.47 -2.20
C LYS A 117 -4.70 -17.58 -1.74
N GLN A 118 -5.34 -16.46 -1.35
CA GLN A 118 -6.77 -16.45 -0.99
C GLN A 118 -7.65 -16.81 -2.19
N LEU A 119 -7.35 -16.27 -3.37
CA LEU A 119 -8.11 -16.57 -4.59
C LEU A 119 -7.91 -18.01 -5.08
N ILE A 120 -6.70 -18.57 -4.94
CA ILE A 120 -6.44 -19.99 -5.21
C ILE A 120 -7.34 -20.85 -4.32
N THR A 121 -7.42 -20.54 -3.02
CA THR A 121 -8.31 -21.28 -2.11
C THR A 121 -9.80 -21.11 -2.44
N ALA A 122 -10.18 -19.97 -3.03
CA ALA A 122 -11.54 -19.71 -3.51
C ALA A 122 -11.83 -20.29 -4.91
N GLY A 123 -10.84 -20.90 -5.58
CA GLY A 123 -10.98 -21.45 -6.93
C GLY A 123 -10.94 -20.41 -8.07
N GLN A 124 -10.68 -19.14 -7.76
CA GLN A 124 -10.58 -18.05 -8.73
C GLN A 124 -9.18 -18.01 -9.37
N LEU A 125 -8.86 -19.09 -10.10
CA LEU A 125 -7.52 -19.34 -10.64
C LEU A 125 -7.03 -18.29 -11.66
N PRO A 126 -7.86 -17.75 -12.58
CA PRO A 126 -7.38 -16.74 -13.55
C PRO A 126 -6.94 -15.43 -12.87
N ASP A 127 -7.70 -14.97 -11.88
CA ASP A 127 -7.40 -13.73 -11.14
C ASP A 127 -6.15 -13.92 -10.27
N ALA A 128 -6.04 -15.09 -9.62
CA ALA A 128 -4.84 -15.47 -8.88
C ALA A 128 -3.58 -15.45 -9.76
N ALA A 129 -3.66 -15.99 -10.99
CA ALA A 129 -2.53 -15.98 -11.92
C ALA A 129 -2.08 -14.56 -12.28
N SER A 130 -3.02 -13.63 -12.45
CA SER A 130 -2.72 -12.22 -12.73
C SER A 130 -2.01 -11.56 -11.54
N LEU A 131 -2.46 -11.83 -10.32
CA LEU A 131 -1.81 -11.32 -9.10
C LEU A 131 -0.42 -11.91 -8.88
N LEU A 132 -0.19 -13.19 -9.17
CA LEU A 132 1.14 -13.81 -9.08
C LEU A 132 2.13 -13.17 -10.05
N LYS A 133 1.70 -12.82 -11.27
CA LYS A 133 2.53 -12.04 -12.22
C LYS A 133 2.94 -10.69 -11.63
N ASN A 134 2.01 -10.00 -10.98
CA ASN A 134 2.31 -8.74 -10.29
C ASN A 134 3.26 -8.95 -9.11
N ALA A 135 3.09 -10.03 -8.33
CA ALA A 135 4.01 -10.37 -7.23
C ALA A 135 5.44 -10.61 -7.73
N ILE A 136 5.62 -11.33 -8.85
CA ILE A 136 6.91 -11.56 -9.50
C ILE A 136 7.53 -10.24 -9.97
N PHE A 137 6.72 -9.38 -10.58
CA PHE A 137 7.16 -8.06 -11.05
C PHE A 137 7.67 -7.20 -9.90
N PHE A 138 6.88 -7.04 -8.84
CA PHE A 138 7.24 -6.18 -7.71
C PHE A 138 8.37 -6.75 -6.84
N SER A 139 8.43 -8.06 -6.66
CA SER A 139 9.51 -8.72 -5.88
C SER A 139 10.89 -8.63 -6.51
N SER A 140 10.98 -8.24 -7.79
CA SER A 140 12.26 -7.99 -8.46
C SER A 140 12.68 -6.51 -8.46
N LYS A 141 11.90 -5.62 -7.84
CA LYS A 141 12.16 -4.17 -7.84
C LYS A 141 12.84 -3.67 -6.58
N GLY A 142 13.71 -2.69 -6.79
CA GLY A 142 14.26 -1.84 -5.74
C GLY A 142 15.20 -2.57 -4.80
N LEU A 143 15.52 -1.90 -3.69
CA LEU A 143 16.47 -2.39 -2.68
C LEU A 143 15.94 -3.61 -1.90
N TYR A 144 14.62 -3.74 -1.77
CA TYR A 144 13.98 -4.83 -1.02
C TYR A 144 13.53 -5.99 -1.93
N ALA A 145 14.16 -6.16 -3.09
CA ALA A 145 13.91 -7.28 -3.97
C ALA A 145 14.06 -8.62 -3.20
N ASN A 146 13.10 -9.53 -3.39
CA ASN A 146 12.99 -10.76 -2.62
C ASN A 146 12.91 -11.98 -3.55
N SER A 147 14.05 -12.68 -3.69
CA SER A 147 14.17 -13.85 -4.56
C SER A 147 13.31 -15.04 -4.10
N SER A 148 13.17 -15.23 -2.78
CA SER A 148 12.35 -16.31 -2.23
C SER A 148 10.87 -16.12 -2.56
N LEU A 149 10.34 -14.91 -2.34
CA LEU A 149 8.96 -14.55 -2.69
C LEU A 149 8.72 -14.69 -4.20
N LYS A 150 9.68 -14.23 -5.01
CA LYS A 150 9.63 -14.37 -6.47
C LYS A 150 9.54 -15.84 -6.88
N THR A 151 10.40 -16.68 -6.33
CA THR A 151 10.46 -18.12 -6.64
C THR A 151 9.16 -18.81 -6.24
N GLU A 152 8.67 -18.53 -5.02
CA GLU A 152 7.39 -19.05 -4.55
C GLU A 152 6.23 -18.64 -5.47
N SER A 153 6.21 -17.38 -5.91
CA SER A 153 5.18 -16.88 -6.83
C SER A 153 5.23 -17.56 -8.20
N ILE A 154 6.43 -17.86 -8.71
CA ILE A 154 6.62 -18.60 -9.97
C ILE A 154 6.09 -20.02 -9.84
N LEU A 155 6.41 -20.72 -8.75
CA LEU A 155 5.96 -22.09 -8.53
C LEU A 155 4.43 -22.18 -8.47
N LEU A 156 3.79 -21.29 -7.71
CA LEU A 156 2.33 -21.23 -7.65
C LEU A 156 1.71 -20.89 -9.01
N LEU A 157 2.34 -20.02 -9.79
CA LEU A 157 1.83 -19.65 -11.12
C LEU A 157 1.90 -20.85 -12.09
N GLN A 158 2.97 -21.65 -12.02
CA GLN A 158 3.10 -22.88 -12.80
C GLN A 158 2.01 -23.89 -12.42
N GLU A 159 1.79 -24.11 -11.12
CA GLU A 159 0.74 -25.02 -10.63
C GLU A 159 -0.65 -24.61 -11.12
N ILE A 160 -0.97 -23.31 -11.08
CA ILE A 160 -2.24 -22.79 -11.60
C ILE A 160 -2.35 -23.00 -13.12
N ALA A 161 -1.27 -22.76 -13.87
CA ALA A 161 -1.27 -22.93 -15.32
C ALA A 161 -1.55 -24.39 -15.71
N GLU A 162 -0.96 -25.35 -15.01
CA GLU A 162 -1.22 -26.79 -15.20
C GLU A 162 -2.67 -27.17 -14.91
N LYS A 163 -3.23 -26.67 -13.80
CA LYS A 163 -4.64 -26.88 -13.42
C LYS A 163 -5.60 -26.32 -14.46
N LEU A 164 -5.37 -25.08 -14.91
CA LEU A 164 -6.19 -24.44 -15.93
C LEU A 164 -6.09 -25.17 -17.27
N GLY A 165 -4.88 -25.57 -17.68
CA GLY A 165 -4.67 -26.33 -18.92
C GLY A 165 -5.42 -27.66 -18.89
N SER A 166 -5.34 -28.39 -17.78
CA SER A 166 -6.05 -29.67 -17.59
C SER A 166 -7.56 -29.50 -17.64
N TYR A 167 -8.08 -28.44 -17.01
CA TYR A 167 -9.51 -28.11 -17.01
C TYR A 167 -10.04 -27.84 -18.42
N TYR A 168 -9.35 -27.00 -19.21
CA TYR A 168 -9.78 -26.70 -20.58
C TYR A 168 -9.64 -27.90 -21.52
N LEU A 169 -8.61 -28.74 -21.34
CA LEU A 169 -8.47 -30.00 -22.09
C LEU A 169 -9.64 -30.94 -21.81
N GLN A 170 -10.02 -31.14 -20.55
CA GLN A 170 -11.18 -31.97 -20.18
C GLN A 170 -12.48 -31.40 -20.73
N LEU A 171 -12.67 -30.08 -20.66
CA LEU A 171 -13.86 -29.43 -21.21
C LEU A 171 -13.96 -29.63 -22.73
N SER A 172 -12.83 -29.50 -23.45
CA SER A 172 -12.77 -29.74 -24.90
C SER A 172 -13.00 -31.20 -25.30
N ALA A 173 -12.56 -32.15 -24.46
CA ALA A 173 -12.80 -33.58 -24.68
C ALA A 173 -14.26 -33.99 -24.39
N SER A 174 -14.97 -33.20 -23.56
CA SER A 174 -16.36 -33.47 -23.15
C SER A 174 -17.41 -32.94 -24.15
N HIS A 175 -17.03 -32.05 -25.05
CA HIS A 175 -17.87 -31.55 -26.14
C HIS A 175 -17.13 -31.71 -27.48
N PRO A 176 -17.34 -32.82 -28.23
CA PRO A 176 -16.82 -32.95 -29.57
C PRO A 176 -17.47 -31.87 -30.45
N PHE A 177 -16.69 -30.89 -30.87
CA PHE A 177 -17.12 -29.89 -31.84
C PHE A 177 -16.86 -30.47 -33.25
N PHE A 178 -17.96 -30.64 -34.01
CA PHE A 178 -18.08 -31.19 -35.37
C PHE A 178 -18.00 -32.71 -35.55
N GLU A 179 -19.15 -33.39 -35.46
CA GLU A 179 -19.45 -34.42 -36.47
C GLU A 179 -19.65 -33.69 -37.80
N GLU A 180 -18.72 -33.87 -38.73
CA GLU A 180 -18.91 -33.48 -40.12
C GLU A 180 -20.18 -34.12 -40.66
N ASP A 181 -21.09 -33.28 -41.14
CA ASP A 181 -22.30 -33.65 -41.86
C ASP A 181 -21.92 -34.26 -43.22
N LYS A 182 -21.33 -35.46 -43.22
CA LYS A 182 -21.07 -36.28 -44.41
C LYS A 182 -22.35 -36.99 -44.84
N ASN A 183 -23.40 -36.23 -45.17
CA ASN A 183 -24.57 -36.84 -45.82
C ASN A 183 -25.43 -35.89 -46.68
N SER A 184 -24.86 -34.87 -47.33
CA SER A 184 -25.62 -33.99 -48.24
C SER A 184 -25.20 -34.03 -49.72
N HIS A 185 -24.24 -34.89 -50.12
CA HIS A 185 -23.84 -35.04 -51.54
C HIS A 185 -23.85 -36.50 -52.03
N LYS A 186 -24.97 -37.21 -51.84
CA LYS A 186 -25.22 -38.46 -52.58
C LYS A 186 -26.60 -38.59 -53.26
N ASN A 187 -27.48 -37.61 -53.15
CA ASN A 187 -28.79 -37.64 -53.81
C ASN A 187 -28.96 -36.44 -54.75
N LYS A 188 -28.23 -36.41 -55.87
CA LYS A 188 -28.55 -35.55 -57.03
C LYS A 188 -28.22 -36.15 -58.41
N GLU A 189 -27.95 -37.46 -58.52
CA GLU A 189 -27.76 -38.13 -59.82
C GLU A 189 -28.92 -39.04 -60.25
N GLU A 190 -30.01 -39.10 -59.49
CA GLU A 190 -31.24 -39.80 -59.92
C GLU A 190 -32.41 -38.80 -59.95
N ASN A 191 -32.49 -38.01 -61.02
CA ASN A 191 -33.73 -37.52 -61.63
C ASN A 191 -33.40 -36.44 -62.67
N GLU A 192 -32.98 -36.87 -63.85
CA GLU A 192 -33.23 -36.16 -65.11
C GLU A 192 -33.18 -37.22 -66.23
N SER A 193 -34.37 -37.78 -66.52
CA SER A 193 -34.72 -38.53 -67.73
C SER A 193 -35.82 -37.76 -68.44
#